data_AF-A0A1Q7TET0-F1
#
_entry.id   AF-A0A1Q7TET0-F1
#
_cell.length_a   1.000
_cell.length_b   1.000
_cell.length_c   1.000
_cell.angle_alpha   90.00
_cell.angle_beta   90.00
_cell.angle_gamma   90.00
#
_symmetry.space_group_name_H-M   'P 1'
#
loop_
_entity.id
_entity.type
_entity.pdbx_description
1 polymer ?
#
loop_
_entity_poly.entity_id
_entity_poly.type
_entity_poly.pdbx_seq_one_letter_code
_entity_poly.pdbx_strand_id
1 'polypeptide(L)'
;MTAQEANADKPKQFIYVLRLVPRLYADSVWTREDDAVLKRHFARFQDATKSGQLILAGRTSESGDKTFGIAIFEAPDEDAARKFMQEDPAVAGGLMTAELHPFAVALQRKNP
;
A
#
# COMPACT_ATOMS: atom_id res chain seq x y z
N MET A 1 24.56 36.21 5.25
CA MET A 1 24.84 34.92 4.59
C MET A 1 23.60 34.09 4.68
N THR A 2 23.04 33.78 3.51
CA THR A 2 21.77 33.08 3.28
C THR A 2 21.91 31.60 3.60
N ALA A 3 21.13 31.09 4.55
CA ALA A 3 20.81 29.67 4.61
C ALA A 3 19.54 29.50 3.77
N GLN A 4 19.75 29.03 2.55
CA GLN A 4 18.73 28.57 1.64
C GLN A 4 17.94 27.48 2.37
N GLU A 5 16.68 27.78 2.72
CA GLU A 5 15.72 26.77 3.13
C GLU A 5 15.79 25.67 2.08
N ALA A 6 16.19 24.46 2.50
CA ALA A 6 16.23 23.32 1.62
C ALA A 6 14.85 23.20 0.99
N ASN A 7 14.77 23.32 -0.34
CA ASN A 7 13.61 22.87 -1.09
C ASN A 7 13.46 21.38 -0.78
N ALA A 8 12.70 21.05 0.25
CA ALA A 8 12.22 19.70 0.44
C ALA A 8 11.32 19.44 -0.76
N ASP A 9 11.83 18.64 -1.71
CA ASP A 9 11.04 18.21 -2.86
C ASP A 9 9.71 17.68 -2.33
N LYS A 10 8.61 18.16 -2.90
CA LYS A 10 7.28 17.69 -2.51
C LYS A 10 7.26 16.17 -2.61
N PRO A 11 6.69 15.46 -1.61
CA PRO A 11 6.63 14.02 -1.67
C PRO A 11 5.92 13.58 -2.95
N LYS A 12 6.48 12.55 -3.59
CA LYS A 12 5.97 11.98 -4.84
C LYS A 12 4.89 10.97 -4.49
N GLN A 13 3.89 10.86 -5.37
CA GLN A 13 2.80 9.91 -5.21
C GLN A 13 3.11 8.61 -5.93
N PHE A 14 2.69 7.51 -5.30
CA PHE A 14 2.86 6.17 -5.82
C PHE A 14 1.59 5.37 -5.60
N ILE A 15 1.40 4.37 -6.44
CA ILE A 15 0.38 3.33 -6.25
C ILE A 15 1.07 1.98 -6.28
N TYR A 16 0.64 1.05 -5.43
CA TYR A 16 0.88 -0.37 -5.72
C TYR A 16 -0.41 -1.17 -5.71
N VAL A 17 -0.43 -2.17 -6.59
CA VAL A 17 -1.52 -3.13 -6.74
C VAL A 17 -1.14 -4.42 -6.03
N LEU A 18 -1.94 -4.83 -5.04
CA LEU A 18 -1.77 -6.08 -4.31
C LEU A 18 -2.63 -7.16 -4.95
N ARG A 19 -2.07 -8.35 -5.18
CA ARG A 19 -2.81 -9.54 -5.62
C ARG A 19 -2.55 -10.69 -4.68
N LEU A 20 -3.62 -11.36 -4.27
CA LEU A 20 -3.52 -12.54 -3.42
C LEU A 20 -2.80 -13.67 -4.17
N VAL A 21 -1.96 -14.44 -3.47
CA VAL A 21 -1.31 -15.60 -4.09
C VAL A 21 -2.30 -16.74 -4.34
N PRO A 22 -2.10 -17.59 -5.37
CA PRO A 22 -3.04 -18.65 -5.73
C PRO A 22 -3.38 -19.62 -4.59
N ARG A 23 -2.44 -19.88 -3.67
CA ARG A 23 -2.66 -20.78 -2.53
C ARG A 23 -3.78 -20.30 -1.60
N LEU A 24 -4.16 -19.01 -1.64
CA LEU A 24 -5.11 -18.38 -0.72
C LEU A 24 -6.46 -18.02 -1.36
N TYR A 25 -6.70 -18.41 -2.62
CA TYR A 25 -7.96 -18.09 -3.30
C TYR A 25 -9.20 -18.77 -2.69
N ALA A 26 -9.02 -19.90 -2.02
CA ALA A 26 -10.11 -20.60 -1.34
C ALA A 26 -10.12 -20.22 0.14
N ASP A 27 -11.25 -19.72 0.65
CA ASP A 27 -11.37 -19.28 2.04
C ASP A 27 -11.03 -20.39 3.07
N SER A 28 -11.27 -21.65 2.72
CA SER A 28 -11.03 -22.80 3.59
C SER A 28 -9.54 -23.10 3.87
N VAL A 29 -8.62 -22.51 3.11
CA VAL A 29 -7.16 -22.77 3.25
C VAL A 29 -6.46 -21.75 4.15
N TRP A 30 -7.17 -20.72 4.61
CA TRP A 30 -6.61 -19.67 5.45
C TRP A 30 -6.23 -20.21 6.83
N THR A 31 -5.03 -19.88 7.28
CA THR A 31 -4.51 -20.25 8.60
C THR A 31 -4.63 -19.08 9.58
N ARG A 32 -4.48 -19.39 10.88
CA ARG A 32 -4.44 -18.34 11.92
C ARG A 32 -3.24 -17.41 11.74
N GLU A 33 -2.15 -17.95 11.21
CA GLU A 33 -0.93 -17.21 10.88
C GLU A 33 -1.19 -16.24 9.71
N ASP A 34 -1.88 -16.68 8.65
CA ASP A 34 -2.27 -15.83 7.53
C ASP A 34 -3.19 -14.68 8.03
N ASP A 35 -4.18 -14.99 8.87
CA ASP A 35 -5.06 -13.98 9.48
C ASP A 35 -4.26 -12.96 10.32
N ALA A 36 -3.26 -13.43 11.07
CA ALA A 36 -2.41 -12.56 11.88
C ALA A 36 -1.55 -11.63 11.00
N VAL A 37 -1.07 -12.10 9.85
CA VAL A 37 -0.36 -11.27 8.86
C VAL A 37 -1.31 -10.21 8.29
N LEU A 38 -2.52 -10.59 7.89
CA LEU A 38 -3.48 -9.66 7.31
C LEU A 38 -3.91 -8.58 8.31
N LYS A 39 -4.05 -8.91 9.60
CA LYS A 39 -4.29 -7.93 10.67
C LYS A 39 -3.16 -6.93 10.79
N ARG A 40 -1.90 -7.38 10.72
CA ARG A 40 -0.72 -6.47 10.75
C ARG A 40 -0.66 -5.57 9.51
N HIS A 41 -0.95 -6.11 8.34
CA HIS A 41 -1.09 -5.33 7.10
C HIS A 41 -2.11 -4.20 7.27
N PHE A 42 -3.30 -4.51 7.79
CA PHE A 42 -4.33 -3.51 8.01
C PHE A 42 -3.92 -2.46 9.05
N ALA A 43 -3.30 -2.88 10.16
CA ALA A 43 -2.79 -1.95 11.18
C ALA A 43 -1.73 -0.98 10.62
N ARG A 44 -0.80 -1.48 9.79
CA ARG A 44 0.18 -0.64 9.10
C ARG A 44 -0.48 0.43 8.24
N PHE A 45 -1.54 0.09 7.50
CA PHE A 45 -2.29 1.07 6.70
C PHE A 45 -3.03 2.09 7.54
N GLN A 46 -3.61 1.67 8.67
CA GLN A 46 -4.22 2.63 9.61
C GLN A 46 -3.19 3.65 10.11
N ASP A 47 -2.01 3.20 10.50
CA ASP A 47 -0.96 4.09 11.01
C ASP A 47 -0.36 4.97 9.91
N ALA A 48 -0.14 4.42 8.72
CA ALA A 48 0.30 5.19 7.55
C ALA A 48 -0.74 6.25 7.16
N THR A 49 -2.04 5.96 7.28
CA THR A 49 -3.12 6.94 7.03
C THR A 49 -3.10 8.05 8.08
N LYS A 50 -2.96 7.70 9.36
CA LYS A 50 -2.86 8.68 10.45
C LYS A 50 -1.65 9.61 10.30
N SER A 51 -0.54 9.09 9.80
CA SER A 51 0.69 9.87 9.56
C SER A 51 0.63 10.75 8.30
N GLY A 52 -0.39 10.57 7.45
CA GLY A 52 -0.50 11.24 6.15
C GLY A 52 0.28 10.57 5.02
N GLN A 53 1.07 9.53 5.29
CA GLN A 53 1.82 8.81 4.27
C GLN A 53 0.91 8.06 3.29
N LEU A 54 -0.15 7.39 3.78
CA LEU A 54 -1.11 6.68 2.94
C LEU A 54 -2.33 7.58 2.67
N ILE A 55 -2.61 7.85 1.39
CA ILE A 55 -3.74 8.66 0.95
C ILE A 55 -5.01 7.80 0.93
N LEU A 56 -4.93 6.60 0.38
CA LEU A 56 -6.06 5.69 0.23
C LEU A 56 -5.58 4.24 0.13
N ALA A 57 -6.30 3.32 0.75
CA ALA A 57 -6.22 1.90 0.43
C ALA A 57 -7.63 1.30 0.30
N GLY A 58 -7.76 0.31 -0.58
CA GLY A 58 -9.02 -0.38 -0.83
C GLY A 58 -8.80 -1.70 -1.56
N ARG A 59 -9.81 -2.56 -1.55
CA ARG A 59 -9.82 -3.81 -2.31
C ARG A 59 -11.11 -3.94 -3.12
N THR A 60 -11.04 -4.68 -4.21
CA THR A 60 -12.23 -5.14 -4.92
C THR A 60 -13.10 -6.03 -4.05
N SER A 61 -14.41 -6.03 -4.33
CA SER A 61 -15.39 -6.91 -3.68
C SER A 61 -15.44 -8.33 -4.27
N GLU A 62 -14.67 -8.60 -5.33
CA GLU A 62 -14.56 -9.92 -5.94
C GLU A 62 -13.71 -10.87 -5.08
N SER A 63 -13.91 -12.17 -5.27
CA SER A 63 -13.20 -13.25 -4.58
C SER A 63 -12.15 -13.92 -5.45
N GLY A 64 -11.23 -14.65 -4.82
CA GLY A 64 -10.25 -15.48 -5.52
C GLY A 64 -9.27 -14.70 -6.40
N ASP A 65 -9.03 -15.19 -7.60
CA ASP A 65 -8.05 -14.69 -8.57
C ASP A 65 -8.38 -13.31 -9.16
N LYS A 66 -9.66 -12.92 -9.10
CA LYS A 66 -10.12 -11.60 -9.56
C LYS A 66 -9.92 -10.51 -8.51
N THR A 67 -9.68 -10.88 -7.26
CA THR A 67 -9.53 -9.91 -6.18
C THR A 67 -8.19 -9.18 -6.27
N PHE A 68 -8.18 -7.87 -6.07
CA PHE A 68 -6.97 -7.09 -5.88
C PHE A 68 -7.18 -5.92 -4.92
N GLY A 69 -6.11 -5.55 -4.24
CA GLY A 69 -6.00 -4.35 -3.43
C GLY A 69 -5.24 -3.25 -4.16
N ILE A 70 -5.47 -2.01 -3.78
CA ILE A 70 -4.64 -0.87 -4.15
C ILE A 70 -4.27 -0.07 -2.90
N ALA A 71 -3.09 0.53 -2.92
CA ALA A 71 -2.66 1.52 -1.94
C ALA A 71 -2.03 2.70 -2.68
N ILE A 72 -2.57 3.90 -2.47
CA ILE A 72 -2.06 5.17 -3.01
C ILE A 72 -1.44 5.95 -1.85
N PHE A 73 -0.17 6.32 -1.98
CA PHE A 73 0.63 6.84 -0.87
C PHE A 73 1.73 7.79 -1.37
N GLU A 74 2.37 8.46 -0.42
CA GLU A 74 3.43 9.42 -0.64
C GLU A 74 4.78 8.88 -0.14
N ALA A 75 5.84 9.16 -0.92
CA ALA A 75 7.22 8.82 -0.58
C ALA A 75 8.19 9.84 -1.21
N PRO A 76 9.40 10.03 -0.65
CA PRO A 76 10.37 10.98 -1.19
C PRO A 76 10.88 10.58 -2.59
N ASP A 77 11.03 9.28 -2.84
CA ASP A 77 11.53 8.71 -4.09
C ASP A 77 11.03 7.28 -4.30
N GLU A 78 11.41 6.68 -5.45
CA GLU A 78 10.98 5.33 -5.82
C GLU A 78 11.57 4.26 -4.90
N ASP A 79 12.79 4.44 -4.40
CA ASP A 79 13.43 3.46 -3.50
C ASP A 79 12.71 3.40 -2.15
N ALA A 80 12.34 4.56 -1.59
CA ALA A 80 11.51 4.64 -0.40
C ALA A 80 10.11 4.07 -0.64
N ALA A 81 9.52 4.31 -1.81
CA ALA A 81 8.22 3.76 -2.18
C ALA A 81 8.27 2.22 -2.29
N ARG A 82 9.32 1.70 -2.93
CA ARG A 82 9.59 0.26 -3.07
C ARG A 82 9.81 -0.40 -1.73
N LYS A 83 10.56 0.24 -0.84
CA LYS A 83 10.74 -0.22 0.53
C LYS A 83 9.42 -0.25 1.30
N PHE A 84 8.60 0.80 1.20
CA PHE A 84 7.30 0.84 1.86
C PHE A 84 6.38 -0.30 1.42
N MET A 85 6.36 -0.63 0.12
CA MET A 85 5.60 -1.74 -0.45
C MET A 85 6.17 -3.11 -0.01
N GLN A 86 7.49 -3.30 -0.06
CA GLN A 86 8.12 -4.58 0.29
C GLN A 86 8.00 -4.91 1.78
N GLU A 87 7.96 -3.89 2.65
CA GLU A 87 7.76 -4.04 4.09
C GLU A 87 6.28 -4.18 4.49
N ASP A 88 5.34 -4.12 3.54
CA ASP A 88 3.96 -4.47 3.82
C ASP A 88 3.90 -5.92 4.35
N PRO A 89 3.34 -6.18 5.54
CA PRO A 89 3.23 -7.52 6.10
C PRO A 89 2.61 -8.54 5.15
N ALA A 90 1.62 -8.17 4.34
CA ALA A 90 1.00 -9.07 3.37
C ALA A 90 1.97 -9.46 2.23
N VAL A 91 2.88 -8.54 1.86
CA VAL A 91 3.92 -8.78 0.85
C VAL A 91 5.09 -9.54 1.45
N ALA A 92 5.68 -9.03 2.54
CA ALA A 92 6.80 -9.66 3.23
C ALA A 92 6.45 -11.06 3.77
N GLY A 93 5.19 -11.27 4.17
CA GLY A 93 4.66 -12.56 4.61
C GLY A 93 4.27 -13.51 3.47
N GLY A 94 4.38 -13.09 2.20
CA GLY A 94 4.09 -13.94 1.04
C GLY A 94 2.61 -14.29 0.86
N LEU A 95 1.69 -13.51 1.43
CA LEU A 95 0.25 -13.64 1.20
C LEU A 95 -0.17 -12.93 -0.09
N MET A 96 0.53 -11.85 -0.44
CA MET A 96 0.22 -11.04 -1.61
C MET A 96 1.50 -10.74 -2.40
N THR A 97 1.38 -10.71 -3.72
CA THR A 97 2.36 -10.05 -4.59
C THR A 97 1.96 -8.59 -4.76
N ALA A 98 2.93 -7.71 -4.97
CA ALA A 98 2.67 -6.30 -5.22
C ALA A 98 3.48 -5.75 -6.39
N GLU A 99 2.86 -4.86 -7.17
CA GLU A 99 3.48 -4.14 -8.29
C GLU A 99 3.39 -2.63 -8.03
N LEU A 100 4.54 -1.95 -8.01
CA LEU A 100 4.66 -0.52 -7.70
C LEU A 100 4.73 0.30 -9.00
N HIS A 101 4.02 1.43 -9.01
CA HIS A 101 4.08 2.42 -10.08
C HIS A 101 4.17 3.85 -9.53
N PRO A 102 4.94 4.73 -10.19
CA PRO A 102 4.76 6.18 -10.05
C PRO A 102 3.31 6.55 -10.36
N PHE A 103 2.73 7.45 -9.56
CA PHE A 103 1.33 7.83 -9.70
C PHE A 103 1.17 9.33 -9.51
N ALA A 104 0.12 9.90 -10.10
CA ALA A 104 -0.24 11.30 -9.87
C ALA A 104 -1.77 11.40 -9.84
N VAL A 105 -2.32 11.88 -8.73
CA VAL A 105 -3.74 12.20 -8.64
C VAL A 105 -4.02 13.44 -9.48
N ALA A 106 -4.56 13.24 -10.69
CA ALA A 106 -4.94 14.34 -11.57
C ALA A 106 -6.23 15.04 -11.13
N LEU A 107 -7.17 14.28 -10.56
CA LEU A 107 -8.48 14.76 -10.11
C LEU A 107 -8.89 14.01 -8.84
N GLN A 108 -9.38 14.74 -7.84
CA GLN A 108 -9.85 14.22 -6.56
C GLN A 108 -11.08 15.01 -6.14
N ARG A 109 -12.14 14.32 -5.69
CA ARG A 109 -13.28 15.01 -5.05
C ARG A 109 -12.79 15.68 -3.76
N LYS A 110 -13.33 16.85 -3.42
CA LYS A 110 -13.14 17.39 -2.06
C LYS A 110 -13.77 16.41 -1.08
N ASN A 111 -13.04 16.08 -0.01
CA ASN A 111 -13.63 15.31 1.08
C ASN A 111 -14.75 16.17 1.67
N PRO A 112 -16.02 15.71 1.68
CA PRO A 112 -17.13 16.48 2.25
C PRO A 112 -16.95 16.73 3.74
#